data_AF-A0A521B3H1-F1
#
_entry.id   AF-A0A521B3H1-F1
#
_cell.length_a   1.000
_cell.length_b   1.000
_cell.length_c   1.000
_cell.angle_alpha   90.00
_cell.angle_beta   90.00
_cell.angle_gamma   90.00
#
_symmetry.space_group_name_H-M   'P 1'
#
loop_
_entity.id
_entity.type
_entity.pdbx_description
1 polymer ?
#
loop_
_entity_poly.entity_id
_entity_poly.type
_entity_poly.pdbx_seq_one_letter_code
_entity_poly.pdbx_strand_id
1 'polypeptide(L)'
;MNIIKHLLCVLINLDAYIMIKLVIKAFALLLVVLAVSCDTKKIETSRQLFAKEQERLNTFLNTVPHDSVVSNPDKLNWKEYWTRQAVDTIDKSLETGLIYFEKETGTGDVVTVGKEVGIYYYRSVIGTYEDGEVGLSEPVTNYGTGNPLIFVVGGQSGVQPGIEEAVTYMRKYGKSKVIIPSLLDNKQYQTAIYDIEVTYLSK
;
A
#
# COMPACT_ATOMS: atom_id res chain seq x y z
N MET A 1 -0.70 61.98 -59.63
CA MET A 1 -0.36 61.98 -58.19
C MET A 1 -1.34 61.16 -57.34
N ASN A 2 -1.81 59.99 -57.81
CA ASN A 2 -2.75 59.12 -57.06
C ASN A 2 -2.35 57.63 -57.02
N ILE A 3 -1.43 57.19 -57.88
CA ILE A 3 -0.98 55.79 -57.93
C ILE A 3 0.02 55.49 -56.79
N ILE A 4 0.88 56.44 -56.41
CA ILE A 4 1.88 56.26 -55.35
C ILE A 4 1.24 56.14 -53.95
N LYS A 5 0.18 56.91 -53.66
CA LYS A 5 -0.57 56.80 -52.41
C LYS A 5 -1.28 55.45 -52.26
N HIS A 6 -1.75 54.87 -53.36
CA HIS A 6 -2.43 53.58 -53.34
C HIS A 6 -1.45 52.41 -53.16
N LEU A 7 -0.26 52.50 -53.78
CA LEU A 7 0.81 51.51 -53.62
C LEU A 7 1.40 51.51 -52.19
N LEU A 8 1.58 52.69 -51.58
CA LEU A 8 2.09 52.81 -50.20
C LEU A 8 1.13 52.21 -49.17
N CYS A 9 -0.18 52.36 -49.36
CA CYS A 9 -1.19 51.82 -48.45
C CYS A 9 -1.32 50.28 -48.55
N VAL A 10 -1.08 49.71 -49.73
CA VAL A 10 -1.06 48.25 -49.94
C VAL A 10 0.21 47.63 -49.36
N LEU A 11 1.36 48.28 -49.48
CA LEU A 11 2.64 47.79 -48.92
C LEU A 11 2.65 47.80 -47.38
N ILE A 12 2.09 48.83 -46.73
CA ILE A 12 1.99 48.90 -45.26
C ILE A 12 1.03 47.85 -44.69
N ASN A 13 -0.08 47.57 -45.39
CA ASN A 13 -1.03 46.52 -44.97
C ASN A 13 -0.50 45.10 -45.20
N LEU A 14 0.36 44.89 -46.21
CA LEU A 14 0.96 43.59 -46.49
C LEU A 14 1.97 43.20 -45.39
N ASP A 15 2.79 44.15 -44.93
CA ASP A 15 3.71 43.94 -43.80
C ASP A 15 2.97 43.67 -42.48
N ALA A 16 1.91 44.43 -42.20
CA ALA A 16 1.09 44.21 -41.00
C ALA A 16 0.44 42.81 -41.01
N TYR A 17 -0.09 42.37 -42.17
CA TYR A 17 -0.71 41.06 -42.31
C TYR A 17 0.28 39.89 -42.15
N ILE A 18 1.49 40.03 -42.72
CA ILE A 18 2.56 39.03 -42.59
C ILE A 18 3.05 38.96 -41.14
N MET A 19 3.24 40.12 -40.48
CA MET A 19 3.63 40.19 -39.07
C MET A 19 2.56 39.61 -38.14
N ILE A 20 1.28 39.90 -38.37
CA ILE A 20 0.18 39.31 -37.59
C ILE A 20 0.14 37.79 -37.75
N LYS A 21 0.32 37.26 -38.97
CA LYS A 21 0.39 35.80 -39.19
C LYS A 21 1.59 35.14 -38.50
N LEU A 22 2.74 35.80 -38.49
CA LEU A 22 3.93 35.33 -37.78
C LEU A 22 3.73 35.32 -36.27
N VAL A 23 3.13 36.38 -35.71
CA VAL A 23 2.80 36.47 -34.28
C VAL A 23 1.78 35.40 -33.88
N ILE A 24 0.72 35.19 -34.67
CA ILE A 24 -0.28 34.15 -34.40
C ILE A 24 0.36 32.76 -34.43
N LYS A 25 1.23 32.47 -35.40
CA LYS A 25 1.93 31.17 -35.48
C LYS A 25 2.91 30.97 -34.31
N ALA A 26 3.65 32.01 -33.92
CA ALA A 26 4.56 31.96 -32.78
C ALA A 26 3.79 31.75 -31.46
N PHE A 27 2.65 32.41 -31.30
CA PHE A 27 1.80 32.26 -30.12
C PHE A 27 1.12 30.89 -30.06
N ALA A 28 0.66 30.36 -31.20
CA ALA A 28 0.14 29.00 -31.29
C ALA A 28 1.22 27.95 -30.97
N LEU A 29 2.46 28.14 -31.45
CA LEU A 29 3.59 27.26 -31.13
C LEU A 29 3.93 27.31 -29.63
N LEU A 30 3.91 28.51 -29.02
CA LEU A 30 4.14 28.69 -27.59
C LEU A 30 3.05 28.01 -26.75
N LEU A 31 1.78 28.12 -27.15
CA LEU A 31 0.66 27.43 -26.49
C LEU A 31 0.79 25.91 -26.58
N VAL A 32 1.26 25.37 -27.72
CA VAL A 32 1.54 23.93 -27.85
C VAL A 32 2.70 23.50 -26.94
N VAL A 33 3.78 24.28 -26.88
CA VAL A 33 4.91 23.97 -25.97
C VAL A 33 4.48 24.02 -24.50
N LEU A 34 3.66 24.99 -24.11
CA LEU A 34 3.11 25.08 -22.75
C LEU A 34 2.15 23.92 -22.44
N ALA A 35 1.35 23.48 -23.41
CA ALA A 35 0.45 22.34 -23.25
C ALA A 35 1.20 20.99 -23.13
N VAL A 36 2.38 20.86 -23.74
CA VAL A 36 3.20 19.63 -23.69
C VAL A 36 4.18 19.63 -22.50
N SER A 37 4.42 20.77 -21.85
CA SER A 37 5.47 20.92 -20.82
C SER A 37 5.13 20.43 -19.40
N CYS A 38 3.91 19.96 -19.11
CA CYS A 38 3.48 19.68 -17.74
C CYS A 38 2.98 18.25 -17.48
N ASP A 39 3.61 17.23 -18.06
CA ASP A 39 3.36 15.86 -17.64
C ASP A 39 4.66 15.05 -17.52
N THR A 40 5.60 15.56 -16.74
CA THR A 40 6.74 14.75 -16.28
C THR A 40 6.25 13.86 -15.14
N LYS A 41 5.91 12.60 -15.45
CA LYS A 41 5.69 11.57 -14.42
C LYS A 41 6.94 11.51 -13.54
N LYS A 42 6.84 12.07 -12.32
CA LYS A 42 7.92 12.06 -11.33
C LYS A 42 8.16 10.61 -10.91
N ILE A 43 9.28 10.03 -11.32
CA ILE A 43 9.69 8.69 -10.90
C ILE A 43 10.02 8.74 -9.40
N GLU A 44 9.32 7.96 -8.61
CA GLU A 44 9.53 7.89 -7.16
C GLU A 44 10.69 6.94 -6.83
N THR A 45 11.54 7.36 -5.90
CA THR A 45 12.64 6.52 -5.39
C THR A 45 12.11 5.48 -4.39
N SER A 46 12.80 4.35 -4.21
CA SER A 46 12.44 3.33 -3.21
C SER A 46 12.30 3.91 -1.80
N ARG A 47 13.17 4.86 -1.42
CA ARG A 47 13.07 5.56 -0.13
C ARG A 47 11.76 6.32 0.02
N GLN A 48 11.32 7.01 -1.03
CA GLN A 48 10.04 7.74 -1.02
C GLN A 48 8.86 6.76 -0.95
N LEU A 49 8.94 5.63 -1.65
CA LEU A 49 7.89 4.60 -1.61
C LEU A 49 7.77 3.96 -0.23
N PHE A 50 8.87 3.66 0.45
CA PHE A 50 8.83 3.18 1.84
C PHE A 50 8.32 4.23 2.82
N ALA A 51 8.70 5.50 2.65
CA ALA A 51 8.16 6.58 3.47
C ALA A 51 6.63 6.70 3.32
N LYS A 52 6.12 6.60 2.09
CA LYS A 52 4.68 6.57 1.80
C LYS A 52 3.98 5.33 2.36
N GLU A 53 4.63 4.17 2.31
CA GLU A 53 4.11 2.96 2.94
C GLU A 53 3.93 3.17 4.45
N GLN A 54 4.97 3.68 5.13
CA GLN A 54 4.91 3.96 6.56
C GLN A 54 3.87 5.02 6.91
N GLU A 55 3.76 6.06 6.10
CA GLU A 55 2.72 7.09 6.25
C GLU A 55 1.32 6.48 6.14
N ARG A 56 1.06 5.64 5.12
CA ARG A 56 -0.22 4.92 4.98
C ARG A 56 -0.51 4.04 6.17
N LEU A 57 0.46 3.27 6.64
CA LEU A 57 0.29 2.42 7.83
C LEU A 57 -0.04 3.26 9.07
N ASN A 58 0.67 4.37 9.29
CA ASN A 58 0.42 5.26 10.41
C ASN A 58 -0.97 5.90 10.33
N THR A 59 -1.36 6.38 9.16
CA THR A 59 -2.72 6.93 8.93
C THR A 59 -3.76 5.86 9.23
N PHE A 60 -3.61 4.67 8.64
CA PHE A 60 -4.52 3.55 8.88
C PHE A 60 -4.65 3.24 10.38
N LEU A 61 -3.54 3.01 11.08
CA LEU A 61 -3.58 2.60 12.49
C LEU A 61 -4.21 3.64 13.44
N ASN A 62 -4.16 4.92 13.07
CA ASN A 62 -4.73 6.02 13.87
C ASN A 62 -6.15 6.41 13.44
N THR A 63 -6.69 5.81 12.37
CA THR A 63 -8.07 6.03 11.93
C THR A 63 -9.05 5.17 12.75
N VAL A 64 -10.21 5.75 13.07
CA VAL A 64 -11.34 5.04 13.67
C VAL A 64 -12.14 4.35 12.56
N PRO A 65 -12.35 3.02 12.60
CA PRO A 65 -13.11 2.32 11.58
C PRO A 65 -14.55 2.80 11.45
N HIS A 66 -15.00 3.09 10.22
CA HIS A 66 -16.30 3.73 9.96
C HIS A 66 -17.50 2.84 10.34
N ASP A 67 -17.42 1.52 10.15
CA ASP A 67 -18.54 0.57 10.32
C ASP A 67 -18.72 0.04 11.75
N SER A 68 -18.06 0.64 12.74
CA SER A 68 -17.83 -0.01 14.02
C SER A 68 -18.67 0.50 15.20
N VAL A 69 -19.80 1.19 14.99
CA VAL A 69 -20.63 1.69 16.11
C VAL A 69 -21.09 0.57 17.06
N VAL A 70 -21.36 -0.63 16.54
CA VAL A 70 -21.79 -1.78 17.35
C VAL A 70 -20.59 -2.56 17.94
N SER A 71 -19.52 -2.75 17.17
CA SER A 71 -18.36 -3.55 17.57
C SER A 71 -17.26 -2.76 18.29
N ASN A 72 -17.27 -1.44 18.20
CA ASN A 72 -16.29 -0.50 18.74
C ASN A 72 -16.99 0.74 19.33
N PRO A 73 -17.78 0.58 20.41
CA PRO A 73 -18.55 1.67 21.02
C PRO A 73 -17.66 2.81 21.56
N ASP A 74 -16.43 2.48 21.92
CA ASP A 74 -15.44 3.43 22.47
C ASP A 74 -14.70 4.23 21.39
N LYS A 75 -15.03 4.01 20.11
CA LYS A 75 -14.43 4.71 18.96
C LYS A 75 -12.90 4.62 18.94
N LEU A 76 -12.37 3.46 19.29
CA LEU A 76 -10.93 3.18 19.26
C LEU A 76 -10.42 3.22 17.83
N ASN A 77 -9.20 3.72 17.63
CA ASN A 77 -8.51 3.54 16.34
C ASN A 77 -8.14 2.06 16.13
N TRP A 78 -7.71 1.70 14.93
CA TRP A 78 -7.36 0.30 14.61
C TRP A 78 -6.29 -0.28 15.55
N LYS A 79 -5.26 0.50 15.92
CA LYS A 79 -4.20 0.04 16.83
C LYS A 79 -4.76 -0.28 18.21
N GLU A 80 -5.52 0.64 18.79
CA GLU A 80 -6.16 0.47 20.09
C GLU A 80 -7.17 -0.67 20.09
N TYR A 81 -8.00 -0.75 19.04
CA TYR A 81 -9.00 -1.78 18.88
C TYR A 81 -8.38 -3.18 18.84
N TRP A 82 -7.33 -3.39 18.04
CA TRP A 82 -6.64 -4.69 17.98
C TRP A 82 -5.84 -4.99 19.22
N THR A 83 -5.20 -4.00 19.84
CA THR A 83 -4.50 -4.17 21.12
C THR A 83 -5.49 -4.63 22.20
N ARG A 84 -6.69 -4.04 22.25
CA ARG A 84 -7.72 -4.42 23.22
C ARG A 84 -8.24 -5.84 23.03
N GLN A 85 -8.30 -6.32 21.79
CA GLN A 85 -8.74 -7.69 21.49
C GLN A 85 -7.62 -8.73 21.61
N ALA A 86 -6.38 -8.29 21.80
CA ALA A 86 -5.25 -9.19 21.92
C ALA A 86 -5.11 -9.74 23.34
N VAL A 87 -4.72 -11.01 23.44
CA VAL A 87 -4.26 -11.65 24.68
C VAL A 87 -2.84 -11.16 25.03
N ASP A 88 -2.01 -10.98 24.01
CA ASP A 88 -0.65 -10.45 24.12
C ASP A 88 -0.25 -9.72 22.82
N THR A 89 0.77 -8.87 22.90
CA THR A 89 1.27 -8.10 21.77
C THR A 89 2.79 -8.13 21.69
N ILE A 90 3.32 -8.25 20.48
CA ILE A 90 4.76 -8.12 20.21
C ILE A 90 4.93 -7.00 19.17
N ASP A 91 5.69 -5.97 19.53
CA ASP A 91 6.00 -4.84 18.66
C ASP A 91 7.48 -4.88 18.26
N LYS A 92 7.72 -5.25 17.00
CA LYS A 92 9.04 -5.24 16.36
C LYS A 92 9.14 -4.18 15.27
N SER A 93 8.33 -3.13 15.36
CA SER A 93 8.31 -2.04 14.37
C SER A 93 9.68 -1.40 14.12
N LEU A 94 10.55 -1.36 15.14
CA LEU A 94 11.91 -0.81 15.03
C LEU A 94 12.99 -1.83 14.62
N GLU A 95 12.68 -3.13 14.65
CA GLU A 95 13.63 -4.21 14.34
C GLU A 95 13.41 -4.76 12.93
N THR A 96 12.24 -5.35 12.69
CA THR A 96 11.87 -5.99 11.42
C THR A 96 10.69 -5.28 10.76
N GLY A 97 9.97 -4.44 11.51
CA GLY A 97 8.74 -3.78 11.08
C GLY A 97 7.46 -4.57 11.39
N LEU A 98 7.59 -5.80 11.92
CA LEU A 98 6.45 -6.66 12.26
C LEU A 98 5.73 -6.17 13.53
N ILE A 99 4.40 -6.18 13.51
CA ILE A 99 3.58 -5.98 14.71
C ILE A 99 2.61 -7.15 14.82
N TYR A 100 2.56 -7.77 16.00
CA TYR A 100 1.83 -9.01 16.25
C TYR A 100 0.85 -8.81 17.41
N PHE A 101 -0.37 -9.29 17.20
CA PHE A 101 -1.47 -9.30 18.16
C PHE A 101 -1.93 -10.75 18.31
N GLU A 102 -1.62 -11.37 19.45
CA GLU A 102 -2.12 -12.72 19.76
C GLU A 102 -3.62 -12.63 20.04
N LYS A 103 -4.45 -13.36 19.30
CA LYS A 103 -5.91 -13.41 19.53
C LYS A 103 -6.29 -14.62 20.37
N GLU A 104 -5.64 -15.75 20.12
CA GLU A 104 -5.82 -17.00 20.85
C GLU A 104 -4.45 -17.70 20.98
N THR A 105 -4.04 -18.05 22.19
CA THR A 105 -2.68 -18.58 22.46
C THR A 105 -2.43 -19.98 21.87
N GLY A 106 -3.47 -20.79 21.67
CA GLY A 106 -3.34 -22.18 21.25
C GLY A 106 -2.81 -23.11 22.34
N THR A 107 -2.25 -24.24 21.95
CA THR A 107 -1.84 -25.34 22.84
C THR A 107 -0.51 -25.96 22.46
N GLY A 108 0.18 -26.53 23.44
CA GLY A 108 1.47 -27.20 23.25
C GLY A 108 2.63 -26.24 23.12
N ASP A 109 3.69 -26.71 22.47
CA ASP A 109 4.92 -25.95 22.30
C ASP A 109 4.77 -24.84 21.27
N VAL A 110 5.57 -23.80 21.44
CA VAL A 110 5.74 -22.72 20.45
C VAL A 110 6.40 -23.30 19.20
N VAL A 111 5.99 -22.81 18.03
CA VAL A 111 6.61 -23.19 16.76
C VAL A 111 8.08 -22.76 16.75
N THR A 112 8.98 -23.68 16.41
CA THR A 112 10.41 -23.40 16.27
C THR A 112 10.88 -23.59 14.83
N VAL A 113 11.99 -22.94 14.47
CA VAL A 113 12.68 -23.19 13.18
C VAL A 113 12.93 -24.68 12.99
N GLY A 114 12.74 -25.15 11.76
CA GLY A 114 12.84 -26.56 11.36
C GLY A 114 11.59 -27.39 11.58
N LYS A 115 10.56 -26.87 12.26
CA LYS A 115 9.25 -27.54 12.39
C LYS A 115 8.39 -27.31 11.15
N GLU A 116 7.62 -28.32 10.79
CA GLU A 116 6.59 -28.20 9.77
C GLU A 116 5.29 -27.70 10.40
N VAL A 117 4.71 -26.67 9.81
CA VAL A 117 3.46 -26.06 10.28
C VAL A 117 2.45 -25.96 9.15
N GLY A 118 1.18 -26.02 9.53
CA GLY A 118 0.06 -25.75 8.64
C GLY A 118 -0.69 -24.53 9.11
N ILE A 119 -0.92 -23.57 8.20
CA ILE A 119 -1.66 -22.35 8.52
C ILE A 119 -2.87 -22.12 7.61
N TYR A 120 -3.92 -21.57 8.19
CA TYR A 120 -4.91 -20.81 7.43
C TYR A 120 -4.68 -19.32 7.64
N TYR A 121 -5.04 -18.53 6.63
CA TYR A 121 -4.95 -17.09 6.73
C TYR A 121 -6.03 -16.35 5.94
N TYR A 122 -6.31 -15.13 6.40
CA TYR A 122 -6.86 -14.05 5.60
C TYR A 122 -5.78 -12.97 5.44
N ARG A 123 -5.60 -12.45 4.23
CA ARG A 123 -4.60 -11.43 3.91
C ARG A 123 -5.28 -10.25 3.21
N SER A 124 -5.20 -9.07 3.82
CA SER A 124 -5.53 -7.80 3.19
C SER A 124 -4.28 -6.94 3.04
N VAL A 125 -4.30 -5.95 2.17
CA VAL A 125 -3.26 -4.91 2.09
C VAL A 125 -3.83 -3.54 2.41
N ILE A 126 -3.02 -2.69 3.04
CA ILE A 126 -3.36 -1.29 3.24
C ILE A 126 -3.15 -0.53 1.92
N GLY A 127 -4.22 0.06 1.42
CA GLY A 127 -4.25 0.83 0.19
C GLY A 127 -4.85 2.21 0.37
N THR A 128 -4.84 2.99 -0.70
CA THR A 128 -5.57 4.25 -0.81
C THR A 128 -6.66 4.05 -1.88
N TYR A 129 -7.91 4.31 -1.53
CA TYR A 129 -9.03 4.21 -2.46
C TYR A 129 -9.14 5.46 -3.35
N GLU A 130 -10.09 5.45 -4.30
CA GLU A 130 -10.28 6.52 -5.29
C GLU A 130 -10.65 7.88 -4.65
N ASP A 131 -11.31 7.87 -3.50
CA ASP A 131 -11.66 9.04 -2.70
C ASP A 131 -10.50 9.57 -1.83
N GLY A 132 -9.36 8.88 -1.84
CA GLY A 132 -8.19 9.22 -1.03
C GLY A 132 -8.19 8.62 0.37
N GLU A 133 -9.24 7.89 0.76
CA GLU A 133 -9.27 7.21 2.07
C GLU A 133 -8.27 6.05 2.12
N VAL A 134 -7.71 5.81 3.30
CA VAL A 134 -6.82 4.69 3.56
C VAL A 134 -7.60 3.57 4.22
N GLY A 135 -7.56 2.36 3.63
CA GLY A 135 -8.23 1.19 4.20
C GLY A 135 -7.68 -0.13 3.70
N LEU A 136 -8.44 -1.20 3.92
CA LEU A 136 -8.04 -2.58 3.62
C LEU A 136 -8.65 -3.07 2.31
N SER A 137 -7.81 -3.66 1.46
CA SER A 137 -8.33 -4.44 0.35
C SER A 137 -9.23 -5.58 0.83
N GLU A 138 -10.10 -6.05 -0.06
CA GLU A 138 -10.77 -7.34 0.09
C GLU A 138 -9.74 -8.43 0.45
N PRO A 139 -10.04 -9.29 1.43
CA PRO A 139 -9.09 -10.30 1.89
C PRO A 139 -8.96 -11.44 0.89
N VAL A 140 -7.72 -11.83 0.61
CA VAL A 140 -7.40 -13.10 -0.05
C VAL A 140 -7.19 -14.16 1.02
N THR A 141 -7.65 -15.38 0.78
CA THR A 141 -7.61 -16.45 1.79
C THR A 141 -7.37 -17.83 1.20
N ASN A 142 -6.75 -18.72 1.98
CA ASN A 142 -6.65 -20.14 1.68
C ASN A 142 -7.73 -21.01 2.38
N TYR A 143 -8.67 -20.42 3.13
CA TYR A 143 -9.80 -21.19 3.69
C TYR A 143 -10.67 -21.82 2.58
N GLY A 144 -10.75 -21.18 1.41
CA GLY A 144 -11.57 -21.66 0.28
C GLY A 144 -11.00 -22.88 -0.46
N THR A 145 -9.72 -23.21 -0.31
CA THR A 145 -9.08 -24.34 -1.02
C THR A 145 -9.19 -25.66 -0.24
N GLY A 146 -9.70 -25.64 0.99
CA GLY A 146 -9.87 -26.79 1.86
C GLY A 146 -8.57 -27.36 2.44
N ASN A 147 -7.41 -26.78 2.12
CA ASN A 147 -6.12 -27.25 2.61
C ASN A 147 -5.31 -26.10 3.23
N PRO A 148 -4.74 -26.29 4.44
CA PRO A 148 -3.84 -25.31 5.03
C PRO A 148 -2.57 -25.17 4.18
N LEU A 149 -1.93 -24.01 4.23
CA LEU A 149 -0.60 -23.80 3.69
C LEU A 149 0.40 -24.53 4.60
N ILE A 150 1.03 -25.59 4.09
CA ILE A 150 2.03 -26.38 4.82
C ILE A 150 3.43 -25.95 4.42
N PHE A 151 4.31 -25.71 5.40
CA PHE A 151 5.72 -25.40 5.16
C PHE A 151 6.61 -25.68 6.37
N VAL A 152 7.92 -25.79 6.13
CA VAL A 152 8.95 -25.89 7.19
C VAL A 152 9.48 -24.49 7.52
N VAL A 153 9.37 -24.09 8.78
CA VAL A 153 9.80 -22.76 9.24
C VAL A 153 11.32 -22.60 9.10
N GLY A 154 11.76 -21.53 8.42
CA GLY A 154 13.18 -21.29 8.13
C GLY A 154 13.78 -22.21 7.06
N GLY A 155 12.93 -22.99 6.36
CA GLY A 155 13.31 -23.76 5.18
C GLY A 155 13.21 -22.94 3.89
N GLN A 156 13.52 -23.56 2.75
CA GLN A 156 13.27 -22.96 1.43
C GLN A 156 11.81 -23.22 1.01
N SER A 157 10.88 -22.57 1.71
CA SER A 157 9.43 -22.79 1.59
C SER A 157 8.75 -21.91 0.54
N GLY A 158 9.40 -20.81 0.13
CA GLY A 158 8.77 -19.76 -0.67
C GLY A 158 7.70 -18.96 0.08
N VAL A 159 7.55 -19.18 1.39
CA VAL A 159 6.66 -18.43 2.27
C VAL A 159 7.28 -17.06 2.60
N GLN A 160 6.42 -16.07 2.79
CA GLN A 160 6.86 -14.71 3.09
C GLN A 160 7.62 -14.66 4.42
N PRO A 161 8.79 -13.98 4.48
CA PRO A 161 9.60 -13.89 5.69
C PRO A 161 8.83 -13.42 6.93
N GLY A 162 7.89 -12.49 6.77
CA GLY A 162 7.07 -12.01 7.87
C GLY A 162 6.09 -13.06 8.41
N ILE A 163 5.58 -13.96 7.56
CA ILE A 163 4.76 -15.09 8.01
C ILE A 163 5.65 -16.08 8.76
N GLU A 164 6.83 -16.40 8.22
CA GLU A 164 7.77 -17.29 8.90
C GLU A 164 8.18 -16.76 10.27
N GLU A 165 8.44 -15.44 10.39
CA GLU A 165 8.70 -14.81 11.69
C GLU A 165 7.47 -14.89 12.60
N ALA A 166 6.29 -14.52 12.10
CA ALA A 166 5.07 -14.48 12.90
C ALA A 166 4.70 -15.82 13.52
N VAL A 167 4.80 -16.91 12.75
CA VAL A 167 4.42 -18.24 13.26
C VAL A 167 5.32 -18.70 14.40
N THR A 168 6.54 -18.19 14.53
CA THR A 168 7.44 -18.52 15.66
C THR A 168 6.96 -17.98 17.01
N TYR A 169 5.96 -17.11 17.03
CA TYR A 169 5.28 -16.67 18.26
C TYR A 169 4.02 -17.48 18.56
N MET A 170 3.61 -18.37 17.66
CA MET A 170 2.34 -19.09 17.73
C MET A 170 2.53 -20.51 18.26
N ARG A 171 1.41 -21.11 18.67
CA ARG A 171 1.30 -22.54 19.03
C ARG A 171 0.22 -23.19 18.17
N LYS A 172 0.12 -24.50 18.21
CA LYS A 172 -0.95 -25.23 17.52
C LYS A 172 -2.33 -24.76 18.01
N TYR A 173 -3.23 -24.46 17.07
CA TYR A 173 -4.54 -23.84 17.25
C TYR A 173 -4.52 -22.40 17.75
N GLY A 174 -3.34 -21.77 17.78
CA GLY A 174 -3.24 -20.34 18.06
C GLY A 174 -3.72 -19.51 16.88
N LYS A 175 -4.28 -18.33 17.18
CA LYS A 175 -4.72 -17.34 16.20
C LYS A 175 -4.07 -16.00 16.48
N SER A 176 -3.65 -15.31 15.43
CA SER A 176 -3.02 -14.00 15.55
C SER A 176 -3.47 -13.06 14.44
N LYS A 177 -3.40 -11.76 14.72
CA LYS A 177 -3.39 -10.73 13.69
C LYS A 177 -2.00 -10.15 13.59
N VAL A 178 -1.48 -10.02 12.38
CA VAL A 178 -0.10 -9.61 12.14
C VAL A 178 -0.06 -8.54 11.07
N ILE A 179 0.68 -7.47 11.34
CA ILE A 179 0.98 -6.41 10.38
C ILE A 179 2.39 -6.68 9.86
N ILE A 180 2.51 -6.84 8.55
CA ILE A 180 3.75 -7.22 7.86
C ILE A 180 4.07 -6.13 6.83
N PRO A 181 5.18 -5.39 6.97
CA PRO A 181 5.60 -4.40 5.98
C PRO A 181 6.00 -5.09 4.68
N SER A 182 5.97 -4.36 3.57
CA SER A 182 6.21 -4.91 2.23
C SER A 182 7.56 -5.62 2.08
N LEU A 183 8.59 -5.17 2.82
CA LEU A 183 9.92 -5.79 2.83
C LEU A 183 9.91 -7.25 3.31
N LEU A 184 8.97 -7.60 4.18
CA LEU A 184 8.78 -8.94 4.75
C LEU A 184 7.66 -9.73 4.04
N ASP A 185 7.02 -9.15 3.03
CA ASP A 185 5.91 -9.76 2.28
C ASP A 185 6.26 -9.85 0.78
N ASN A 186 5.71 -8.97 -0.05
CA ASN A 186 5.79 -9.07 -1.52
C ASN A 186 6.67 -7.98 -2.18
N LYS A 187 7.25 -7.07 -1.38
CA LYS A 187 8.08 -5.93 -1.81
C LYS A 187 7.39 -4.93 -2.74
N GLN A 188 6.07 -4.82 -2.66
CA GLN A 188 5.27 -3.88 -3.47
C GLN A 188 4.94 -2.56 -2.74
N TYR A 189 5.67 -2.21 -1.68
CA TYR A 189 5.47 -0.97 -0.90
C TYR A 189 4.05 -0.83 -0.32
N GLN A 190 3.41 -1.97 -0.05
CA GLN A 190 2.12 -2.06 0.62
C GLN A 190 2.30 -2.93 1.86
N THR A 191 1.82 -2.42 3.00
CA THR A 191 1.78 -3.20 4.23
C THR A 191 0.62 -4.19 4.15
N ALA A 192 0.90 -5.46 4.45
CA ALA A 192 -0.10 -6.51 4.52
C ALA A 192 -0.56 -6.72 5.97
N ILE A 193 -1.82 -7.10 6.12
CA ILE A 193 -2.40 -7.52 7.39
C ILE A 193 -2.89 -8.93 7.22
N TYR A 194 -2.43 -9.81 8.10
CA TYR A 194 -2.82 -11.20 8.15
C TYR A 194 -3.65 -11.48 9.40
N ASP A 195 -4.73 -12.23 9.27
CA ASP A 195 -5.23 -13.07 10.37
C ASP A 195 -4.72 -14.49 10.10
N ILE A 196 -3.93 -15.06 11.01
CA ILE A 196 -3.29 -16.38 10.85
C ILE A 196 -3.85 -17.33 11.90
N GLU A 197 -4.10 -18.58 11.52
CA GLU A 197 -4.41 -19.70 12.41
C GLU A 197 -3.44 -20.85 12.14
N VAL A 198 -2.74 -21.34 13.17
CA VAL A 198 -1.92 -22.56 13.05
C VAL A 198 -2.81 -23.78 13.29
N THR A 199 -3.03 -24.60 12.28
CA THR A 199 -3.88 -25.81 12.38
C THR A 199 -3.07 -27.09 12.60
N TYR A 200 -1.80 -27.08 12.22
CA TYR A 200 -0.90 -28.21 12.32
C TYR A 200 0.49 -27.75 12.76
N LEU A 201 1.14 -28.59 13.58
CA LEU A 201 2.53 -28.47 13.99
C LEU A 201 3.08 -29.89 14.11
N SER A 202 4.18 -30.16 13.41
CA SER A 202 4.86 -31.46 13.49
C SER A 202 5.41 -31.71 14.89
N LYS A 203 5.42 -32.98 15.29
CA LYS A 203 5.99 -33.41 16.58
C LYS A 203 7.49 -33.15 16.65
#